data_AF-A0A966ZAE3-F1
#
_entry.id   AF-A0A966ZAE3-F1
#
_cell.length_a   1.000
_cell.length_b   1.000
_cell.length_c   1.000
_cell.angle_alpha   90.00
_cell.angle_beta   90.00
_cell.angle_gamma   90.00
#
_symmetry.space_group_name_H-M   'P 1'
#
loop_
_entity.id
_entity.type
_entity.pdbx_description
1 polymer ?
#
loop_
_entity_poly.entity_id
_entity_poly.type
_entity_poly.pdbx_seq_one_letter_code
_entity_poly.pdbx_strand_id
1 'polypeptide(L)'
;MCLEAEKRPETEANFLLRDVNPTKPNRWLALPRKAFDGVSPLSKMPAGERLVLWNLAIGKAKELWGDGWAVAMNGDISRTQCHLHVHIGKLLEGQEPGEEKPEAAKRAAGVYVDGPAELPALADGTGLWFHPAGNRLHVHAGEQTTETVLLR
;
A
#
# COMPACT_ATOMS: atom_id res chain seq x y z
N MET A 1 -14.35 7.61 2.57
CA MET A 1 -13.93 6.72 1.47
C MET A 1 -15.11 6.24 0.66
N CYS A 2 -16.13 5.57 1.24
CA CYS A 2 -17.30 5.07 0.47
C CYS A 2 -18.01 6.18 -0.31
N LEU A 3 -18.33 7.30 0.35
CA LEU A 3 -18.92 8.48 -0.32
C LEU A 3 -18.04 9.05 -1.44
N GLU A 4 -16.71 8.94 -1.34
CA GLU A 4 -15.81 9.38 -2.40
C GLU A 4 -15.78 8.41 -3.58
N ALA A 5 -15.96 7.12 -3.32
CA ALA A 5 -16.08 6.09 -4.35
C ALA A 5 -17.40 6.23 -5.12
N GLU A 6 -18.51 6.52 -4.44
CA GLU A 6 -19.83 6.72 -5.05
C GLU A 6 -19.86 7.91 -6.03
N LYS A 7 -19.03 8.93 -5.79
CA LYS A 7 -18.88 10.08 -6.70
C LYS A 7 -18.17 9.74 -8.01
N ARG A 8 -17.52 8.57 -8.11
CA ARG A 8 -16.73 8.19 -9.29
C ARG A 8 -17.60 7.59 -10.38
N PRO A 9 -17.32 7.89 -11.67
CA PRO A 9 -17.97 7.23 -12.79
C PRO A 9 -17.83 5.71 -12.71
N GLU A 10 -18.81 4.96 -13.22
CA GLU A 10 -18.76 3.49 -13.23
C GLU A 10 -17.58 2.92 -14.04
N THR A 11 -17.09 3.69 -15.01
CA THR A 11 -15.93 3.35 -15.84
C THR A 11 -14.60 3.49 -15.10
N GLU A 12 -14.56 4.17 -13.95
CA GLU A 12 -13.35 4.35 -13.15
C GLU A 12 -13.26 3.25 -12.07
N ALA A 13 -12.51 2.18 -12.37
CA ALA A 13 -12.38 1.04 -11.47
C ALA A 13 -11.58 1.37 -10.20
N ASN A 14 -10.53 2.19 -10.32
CA ASN A 14 -9.68 2.65 -9.23
C ASN A 14 -9.38 4.14 -9.43
N PHE A 15 -9.23 4.89 -8.34
CA PHE A 15 -9.03 6.33 -8.36
C PHE A 15 -8.05 6.78 -7.26
N LEU A 16 -7.56 8.01 -7.42
CA LEU A 16 -6.63 8.64 -6.49
C LEU A 16 -7.30 9.74 -5.68
N LEU A 17 -6.91 9.86 -4.42
CA LEU A 17 -7.29 10.96 -3.52
C LEU A 17 -6.05 11.50 -2.82
N ARG A 18 -6.02 12.81 -2.56
CA ARG A 18 -5.08 13.35 -1.59
C ARG A 18 -5.55 12.96 -0.19
N ASP A 19 -4.63 12.54 0.67
CA ASP A 19 -4.95 12.35 2.09
C ASP A 19 -5.22 13.72 2.71
N VAL A 20 -6.41 13.87 3.29
CA VAL A 20 -6.86 15.13 3.90
C VAL A 20 -6.42 15.26 5.35
N ASN A 21 -5.78 14.23 5.92
CA ASN A 21 -5.31 14.29 7.29
C ASN A 21 -4.19 15.34 7.44
N PRO A 22 -4.38 16.39 8.25
CA PRO A 22 -3.40 17.47 8.40
C PRO A 22 -2.09 17.01 9.06
N THR A 23 -2.08 15.86 9.74
CA THR A 23 -0.88 15.26 10.34
C THR A 23 -0.10 14.36 9.38
N LYS A 24 -0.59 14.22 8.14
CA LYS A 24 0.01 13.42 7.07
C LYS A 24 0.11 14.22 5.76
N PRO A 25 0.62 15.47 5.76
CA PRO A 25 0.75 16.26 4.54
C PRO A 25 1.50 15.50 3.43
N ASN A 26 1.05 15.70 2.20
CA ASN A 26 1.63 15.12 0.98
C ASN A 26 1.42 13.61 0.78
N ARG A 27 0.59 12.95 1.60
CA ARG A 27 0.16 11.58 1.30
C ARG A 27 -0.96 11.56 0.27
N TRP A 28 -0.97 10.47 -0.49
CA TRP A 28 -2.02 10.13 -1.43
C TRP A 28 -2.60 8.77 -1.09
N LEU A 29 -3.78 8.50 -1.59
CA LEU A 29 -4.50 7.25 -1.44
C LEU A 29 -4.89 6.76 -2.82
N ALA A 30 -4.73 5.46 -3.08
CA ALA A 30 -5.43 4.79 -4.17
C ALA A 30 -6.53 3.89 -3.60
N LEU A 31 -7.68 3.88 -4.27
CA LEU A 31 -8.86 3.16 -3.82
C LEU A 31 -9.57 2.53 -5.03
N PRO A 32 -10.13 1.32 -4.90
CA PRO A 32 -11.14 0.87 -5.83
C PRO A 32 -12.43 1.66 -5.66
N ARG A 33 -13.17 1.84 -6.74
CA ARG A 33 -14.57 2.29 -6.69
C ARG A 33 -15.45 1.24 -6.02
N LYS A 34 -15.26 -0.03 -6.38
CA LYS A 34 -16.00 -1.16 -5.80
C LYS A 34 -15.66 -1.32 -4.32
N ALA A 35 -16.68 -1.54 -3.49
CA ALA A 35 -16.50 -1.89 -2.09
C ALA A 35 -16.05 -3.36 -1.95
N PHE A 36 -15.02 -3.57 -1.12
CA PHE A 36 -14.55 -4.88 -0.71
C PHE A 36 -14.56 -4.91 0.82
N ASP A 37 -15.72 -5.22 1.41
CA ASP A 37 -15.94 -5.05 2.85
C ASP A 37 -15.48 -6.27 3.67
N GLY A 38 -15.26 -6.04 4.97
CA GLY A 38 -14.89 -7.08 5.94
C GLY A 38 -13.40 -7.44 5.93
N VAL A 39 -13.06 -8.55 6.59
CA VAL A 39 -11.69 -9.05 6.79
C VAL A 39 -10.99 -9.31 5.45
N SER A 40 -9.70 -8.98 5.34
CA SER A 40 -8.83 -9.22 4.19
C SER A 40 -9.44 -8.71 2.87
N PRO A 41 -9.73 -7.40 2.73
CA PRO A 41 -10.41 -6.84 1.55
C PRO A 41 -9.63 -7.09 0.25
N LEU A 42 -8.31 -7.09 0.32
CA LEU A 42 -7.42 -7.35 -0.79
C LEU A 42 -7.54 -8.79 -1.31
N SER A 43 -7.79 -9.77 -0.44
CA SER A 43 -7.96 -11.18 -0.85
C SER A 43 -9.25 -11.41 -1.64
N LYS A 44 -10.25 -10.56 -1.44
CA LYS A 44 -11.54 -10.57 -2.15
C LYS A 44 -11.47 -9.90 -3.52
N MET A 45 -10.45 -9.09 -3.76
CA MET A 45 -10.23 -8.41 -5.03
C MET A 45 -9.57 -9.37 -6.03
N PRO A 46 -10.12 -9.54 -7.26
CA PRO A 46 -9.51 -10.37 -8.28
C PRO A 46 -8.07 -9.93 -8.60
N ALA A 47 -7.21 -10.86 -8.97
CA ALA A 47 -5.78 -10.58 -9.20
C ALA A 47 -5.54 -9.46 -10.24
N GLY A 48 -6.32 -9.45 -11.33
CA GLY A 48 -6.26 -8.39 -12.34
C GLY A 48 -6.66 -7.01 -11.80
N GLU A 49 -7.71 -6.95 -10.98
CA GLU A 49 -8.15 -5.70 -10.35
C GLU A 49 -7.10 -5.19 -9.33
N ARG A 50 -6.51 -6.09 -8.54
CA ARG A 50 -5.40 -5.76 -7.64
C ARG A 50 -4.21 -5.19 -8.38
N LEU A 51 -3.83 -5.81 -9.50
CA LEU A 51 -2.72 -5.33 -10.32
C LEU A 51 -2.97 -3.91 -10.83
N VAL A 52 -4.19 -3.60 -11.28
CA VAL A 52 -4.55 -2.23 -11.70
C VAL A 52 -4.44 -1.24 -10.54
N LEU A 53 -4.93 -1.61 -9.35
CA LEU A 53 -4.80 -0.77 -8.14
C LEU A 53 -3.33 -0.51 -7.80
N TRP A 54 -2.48 -1.55 -7.81
CA TRP A 54 -1.05 -1.43 -7.53
C TRP A 54 -0.32 -0.57 -8.54
N ASN A 55 -0.58 -0.78 -9.83
CA ASN A 55 0.01 0.05 -10.88
C ASN A 55 -0.41 1.52 -10.76
N LEU A 56 -1.67 1.79 -10.41
CA LEU A 56 -2.14 3.16 -10.17
C LEU A 56 -1.39 3.81 -9.00
N ALA A 57 -1.23 3.09 -7.88
CA ALA A 57 -0.51 3.57 -6.71
C ALA A 57 0.98 3.82 -7.01
N ILE A 58 1.66 2.85 -7.66
CA ILE A 58 3.07 2.95 -8.05
C ILE A 58 3.28 4.10 -9.04
N GLY A 59 2.38 4.26 -10.02
CA GLY A 59 2.45 5.36 -10.99
C GLY A 59 2.44 6.72 -10.31
N LYS A 60 1.48 6.94 -9.40
CA LYS A 60 1.43 8.19 -8.62
C LYS A 60 2.64 8.35 -7.70
N ALA A 61 3.14 7.27 -7.11
CA ALA A 61 4.32 7.30 -6.25
C ALA A 61 5.58 7.74 -7.00
N LYS A 62 5.82 7.15 -8.18
CA LYS A 62 6.95 7.47 -9.06
C LYS A 62 6.88 8.91 -9.57
N GLU A 63 5.69 9.38 -9.95
CA GLU A 63 5.46 10.76 -10.39
C GLU A 63 5.94 11.78 -9.34
N LEU A 64 5.71 11.50 -8.05
CA LEU A 64 5.98 12.45 -6.97
C LEU A 64 7.38 12.31 -6.35
N TRP A 65 7.95 11.10 -6.31
CA TRP A 65 9.14 10.81 -5.51
C TRP A 65 10.23 10.01 -6.23
N GLY A 66 10.09 9.71 -7.52
CA GLY A 66 11.08 8.90 -8.26
C GLY A 66 11.18 7.49 -7.69
N ASP A 67 12.30 7.17 -7.04
CA ASP A 67 12.51 5.88 -6.33
C ASP A 67 12.37 6.01 -4.80
N GLY A 68 12.17 7.22 -4.26
CA GLY A 68 12.08 7.46 -2.82
C GLY A 68 10.70 7.24 -2.21
N TRP A 69 9.90 6.31 -2.72
CA TRP A 69 8.50 6.11 -2.31
C TRP A 69 8.25 4.76 -1.66
N ALA A 70 7.14 4.66 -0.95
CA ALA A 70 6.54 3.39 -0.57
C ALA A 70 5.02 3.43 -0.69
N VAL A 71 4.44 2.25 -0.82
CA VAL A 71 2.99 2.02 -0.77
C VAL A 71 2.71 1.12 0.42
N ALA A 72 1.70 1.47 1.22
CA ALA A 72 1.35 0.75 2.43
C ALA A 72 -0.17 0.52 2.53
N MET A 73 -0.57 -0.62 3.04
CA MET A 73 -1.94 -0.97 3.39
C MET A 73 -1.93 -1.52 4.81
N ASN A 74 -2.63 -0.85 5.72
CA ASN A 74 -2.76 -1.33 7.09
C ASN A 74 -3.60 -2.63 7.13
N GLY A 75 -3.27 -3.49 8.08
CA GLY A 75 -4.05 -4.68 8.37
C GLY A 75 -5.39 -4.37 9.03
N ASP A 76 -6.18 -5.42 9.18
CA ASP A 76 -7.58 -5.35 9.58
C ASP A 76 -7.80 -4.74 10.96
N ILE A 77 -6.86 -4.91 11.88
CA ILE A 77 -6.96 -4.44 13.27
C ILE A 77 -6.66 -2.94 13.36
N SER A 78 -5.76 -2.43 12.52
CA SER A 78 -5.29 -1.03 12.59
C SER A 78 -5.95 -0.11 11.57
N ARG A 79 -6.66 -0.63 10.55
CA ARG A 79 -7.39 0.25 9.63
C ARG A 79 -8.60 0.88 10.31
N THR A 80 -8.72 2.19 10.17
CA THR A 80 -9.83 2.95 10.74
C THR A 80 -10.98 3.16 9.77
N GLN A 81 -10.78 2.90 8.48
CA GLN A 81 -11.80 3.02 7.43
C GLN A 81 -12.09 1.64 6.81
N CYS A 82 -13.38 1.37 6.61
CA CYS A 82 -13.84 0.07 6.10
C CYS A 82 -13.52 -0.12 4.61
N HIS A 83 -13.58 0.96 3.82
CA HIS A 83 -13.32 0.91 2.37
C HIS A 83 -11.84 0.61 2.12
N LEU A 84 -11.55 -0.36 1.25
CA LEU A 84 -10.18 -0.68 0.84
C LEU A 84 -9.47 0.58 0.33
N HIS A 85 -8.30 0.87 0.88
CA HIS A 85 -7.46 1.97 0.43
C HIS A 85 -6.00 1.64 0.69
N VAL A 86 -5.14 2.19 -0.14
CA VAL A 86 -3.69 2.00 -0.05
C VAL A 86 -3.06 3.38 0.07
N HIS A 87 -2.19 3.54 1.06
CA HIS A 87 -1.45 4.76 1.33
C HIS A 87 -0.24 4.85 0.40
N ILE A 88 0.00 6.03 -0.13
CA ILE A 88 1.10 6.35 -1.03
C ILE A 88 1.85 7.54 -0.44
N GLY A 89 3.16 7.40 -0.25
CA GLY A 89 3.96 8.45 0.35
C GLY A 89 5.45 8.30 0.09
N LYS A 90 6.22 9.33 0.48
CA LYS A 90 7.67 9.27 0.53
C LYS A 90 8.10 8.26 1.60
N LEU A 91 9.02 7.35 1.25
CA LEU A 91 9.59 6.40 2.19
C LEU A 91 10.48 7.15 3.20
N LEU A 92 10.34 6.82 4.49
CA LEU A 92 11.26 7.31 5.53
C LEU A 92 12.65 6.67 5.37
N GLU A 93 13.69 7.43 5.72
CA GLU A 93 15.05 6.91 5.73
C GLU A 93 15.19 5.76 6.76
N GLY A 94 16.03 4.77 6.44
CA GLY A 94 16.32 3.63 7.33
C GLY A 94 15.21 2.57 7.45
N GLN A 95 14.11 2.70 6.68
CA GLN A 95 13.06 1.68 6.65
C GLN A 95 13.52 0.41 5.93
N GLU A 96 14.34 0.54 4.88
CA GLU A 96 14.98 -0.62 4.25
C GLU A 96 15.77 -1.41 5.32
N PRO A 97 15.50 -2.70 5.51
CA PRO A 97 16.31 -3.54 6.37
C PRO A 97 17.71 -3.70 5.76
N GLY A 98 18.71 -3.05 6.36
CA GLY A 98 20.12 -3.31 6.04
C GLY A 98 20.67 -4.53 6.79
N GLU A 99 21.81 -5.05 6.32
CA GLU A 99 22.54 -6.17 6.94
C GLU A 99 22.92 -5.92 8.41
N GLU A 100 23.01 -4.65 8.81
CA GLU A 100 23.42 -4.20 10.16
C GLU A 100 22.29 -4.27 11.21
N LYS A 101 21.05 -4.61 10.84
CA LYS A 101 19.97 -4.76 11.82
C LYS A 101 20.13 -6.08 12.61
N PRO A 102 19.79 -6.11 13.92
CA PRO A 102 19.84 -7.34 14.74
C PRO A 102 19.08 -8.50 14.09
N GLU A 103 19.50 -9.74 14.31
CA GLU A 103 18.93 -10.95 13.68
C GLU A 103 17.40 -11.09 13.81
N ALA A 104 16.82 -10.57 14.90
CA ALA A 104 15.38 -10.49 15.10
C ALA A 104 14.66 -9.54 14.12
N ALA A 105 15.32 -8.48 13.67
CA ALA A 105 14.86 -7.57 12.62
C ALA A 105 15.10 -8.11 11.20
N LYS A 106 16.03 -9.07 11.02
CA LYS A 106 16.21 -9.79 9.75
C LYS A 106 15.09 -10.80 9.47
N ARG A 107 14.37 -11.30 10.47
CA ARG A 107 13.15 -12.12 10.23
C ARG A 107 11.98 -11.32 9.65
N ALA A 108 12.03 -9.99 9.71
CA ALA A 108 11.14 -9.06 9.03
C ALA A 108 11.67 -8.60 7.65
N ALA A 109 12.73 -9.24 7.12
CA ALA A 109 13.50 -8.82 5.93
C ALA A 109 12.74 -8.88 4.59
N GLY A 110 11.41 -8.86 4.62
CA GLY A 110 10.58 -8.80 3.43
C GLY A 110 10.88 -9.92 2.43
N VAL A 111 10.29 -9.79 1.24
CA VAL A 111 10.58 -10.62 0.09
C VAL A 111 10.76 -9.71 -1.11
N TYR A 112 11.73 -10.03 -1.96
CA TYR A 112 11.89 -9.34 -3.23
C TYR A 112 11.03 -10.00 -4.31
N VAL A 113 10.23 -9.21 -4.99
CA VAL A 113 9.37 -9.63 -6.11
C VAL A 113 9.71 -8.83 -7.36
N ASP A 114 9.46 -9.40 -8.53
CA ASP A 114 9.87 -8.77 -9.79
C ASP A 114 8.91 -7.67 -10.24
N GLY A 115 7.71 -7.61 -9.67
CA GLY A 115 6.77 -6.54 -9.93
C GLY A 115 5.44 -6.66 -9.20
N PRO A 116 4.51 -5.73 -9.46
CA PRO A 116 3.25 -5.63 -8.73
C PRO A 116 2.30 -6.82 -8.93
N ALA A 117 2.51 -7.64 -9.98
CA ALA A 117 1.72 -8.86 -10.22
C ALA A 117 2.00 -9.97 -9.20
N GLU A 118 3.15 -9.92 -8.54
CA GLU A 118 3.59 -10.90 -7.53
C GLU A 118 3.26 -10.46 -6.09
N LEU A 119 2.66 -9.28 -5.91
CA LEU A 119 2.28 -8.79 -4.59
C LEU A 119 1.22 -9.72 -3.95
N PRO A 120 1.38 -10.06 -2.65
CA PRO A 120 0.50 -11.01 -1.98
C PRO A 120 -0.89 -10.43 -1.77
N ALA A 121 -1.89 -11.30 -1.78
CA ALA A 121 -3.29 -10.94 -1.54
C ALA A 121 -3.65 -10.74 -0.06
N LEU A 122 -2.77 -11.18 0.86
CA LEU A 122 -2.93 -11.23 2.33
C LEU A 122 -4.31 -11.71 2.79
N ALA A 123 -4.45 -13.03 2.98
CA ALA A 123 -5.68 -13.64 3.46
C ALA A 123 -5.84 -13.61 4.99
N ASP A 124 -4.76 -13.37 5.73
CA ASP A 124 -4.67 -13.44 7.19
C ASP A 124 -5.04 -12.13 7.91
N GLY A 125 -5.47 -11.11 7.18
CA GLY A 125 -5.86 -9.81 7.72
C GLY A 125 -4.69 -8.94 8.17
N THR A 126 -3.46 -9.31 7.83
CA THR A 126 -2.28 -8.48 8.06
C THR A 126 -2.12 -7.39 7.00
N GLY A 127 -1.30 -6.39 7.29
CA GLY A 127 -0.96 -5.32 6.39
C GLY A 127 0.22 -5.67 5.48
N LEU A 128 0.38 -4.84 4.45
CA LEU A 128 1.42 -4.91 3.44
C LEU A 128 2.09 -3.55 3.31
N TRP A 129 3.39 -3.49 3.13
CA TRP A 129 4.02 -2.35 2.50
C TRP A 129 5.14 -2.78 1.57
N PHE A 130 5.44 -1.95 0.59
CA PHE A 130 6.51 -2.23 -0.36
C PHE A 130 7.07 -0.94 -0.96
N HIS A 131 8.27 -1.04 -1.48
CA HIS A 131 9.01 0.07 -2.07
C HIS A 131 9.97 -0.44 -3.16
N PRO A 132 10.53 0.43 -4.01
CA PRO A 132 11.46 0.00 -5.03
C PRO A 132 12.80 -0.41 -4.41
N ALA A 133 13.40 -1.45 -4.98
CA ALA A 133 14.74 -1.94 -4.67
C ALA A 133 15.43 -2.32 -6.00
N GLY A 134 16.05 -1.32 -6.63
CA GLY A 134 16.54 -1.43 -8.00
C GLY A 134 15.39 -1.72 -8.97
N ASN A 135 15.50 -2.81 -9.74
CA ASN A 135 14.47 -3.23 -10.70
C ASN A 135 13.36 -4.10 -10.09
N ARG A 136 13.36 -4.29 -8.77
CA ARG A 136 12.44 -5.17 -8.04
C ARG A 136 11.66 -4.35 -7.02
N LEU A 137 10.65 -4.97 -6.41
CA LEU A 137 9.98 -4.44 -5.23
C LEU A 137 10.43 -5.23 -4.01
N HIS A 138 10.76 -4.53 -2.93
CA HIS A 138 10.95 -5.13 -1.63
C HIS A 138 9.64 -5.04 -0.85
N VAL A 139 9.12 -6.18 -0.41
CA VAL A 139 7.75 -6.35 0.07
C VAL A 139 7.76 -6.87 1.50
N HIS A 140 7.05 -6.20 2.40
CA HIS A 140 6.98 -6.52 3.81
C HIS A 140 5.52 -6.77 4.20
N ALA A 141 5.24 -7.90 4.83
CA ALA A 141 3.90 -8.31 5.25
C ALA A 141 3.90 -8.80 6.70
N GLY A 142 2.72 -8.92 7.30
CA GLY A 142 2.54 -9.48 8.64
C GLY A 142 2.31 -8.44 9.74
N GLU A 143 2.60 -7.17 9.48
CA GLU A 143 2.36 -6.07 10.43
C GLU A 143 0.96 -5.48 10.28
N GLN A 144 0.36 -4.99 11.37
CA GLN A 144 -0.97 -4.38 11.32
C GLN A 144 -0.91 -2.88 10.93
N THR A 145 0.09 -2.14 11.41
CA THR A 145 0.26 -0.71 11.11
C THR A 145 1.47 -0.52 10.22
N THR A 146 1.25 -0.38 8.91
CA THR A 146 2.31 -0.31 7.89
C THR A 146 2.52 1.10 7.35
N GLU A 147 1.54 2.00 7.45
CA GLU A 147 1.64 3.38 6.95
C GLU A 147 2.65 4.27 7.70
N THR A 148 3.27 3.74 8.76
CA THR A 148 4.28 4.40 9.59
C THR A 148 5.63 4.50 8.87
N VAL A 149 5.87 3.68 7.85
CA VAL A 149 7.07 3.76 6.99
C VAL A 149 7.05 4.98 6.06
N LEU A 150 5.90 5.63 5.93
CA LEU A 150 5.72 6.81 5.10
C LEU A 150 5.99 8.08 5.89
N LEU A 151 6.59 9.08 5.24
CA LEU A 151 6.76 10.42 5.80
C LEU A 151 5.39 10.98 6.23
N ARG A 152 5.37 11.63 7.39
CA ARG A 152 4.19 12.33 7.91
C ARG A 152 4.19 13.75 7.39
#